data_AF-A0AAV8RA97-F1
#
_entry.id   AF-A0AAV8RA97-F1
#
_cell.length_a   1.000
_cell.length_b   1.000
_cell.length_c   1.000
_cell.angle_alpha   90.00
_cell.angle_beta   90.00
_cell.angle_gamma   90.00
#
_symmetry.space_group_name_H-M   'P 1'
#
loop_
_entity.id
_entity.type
_entity.pdbx_description
1 polymer ?
#
loop_
_entity_poly.entity_id
_entity_poly.type
_entity_poly.pdbx_seq_one_letter_code
_entity_poly.pdbx_strand_id
1 'polypeptide(L)'
;MVPAGVMAWAAFLVLVVPAAVLPSPATADGVGVNWGTMMSHPMLPTTVVQMLKDNGIRKVKLFDADPWTVGALAGTAIEVMLAIPNDQLQRMCRHKHAAKWVKENVTQYDHEGGVHIKYVAVGNEPFLKSYNGSFINSTFPALQSIQSALDEAGVSDRIKAVVPLNADVYFSPANDPVPSAGSFRKDIEELMVDIVRFLNSNGAPFVVNIYPFLSLHQNPNFPVEFAFFDGGSQPVTDKGAQYTNVFDANYDTLVWSLKKAGVPDMKITIGEIGWPTDGVKNANVDNAKRFFDGFLRKMAKKEGTPLRPGPLDFYLFGLIDEDMKSVLPGNFERHWGIFTFDGKPKFPMDLSGKGKDMYLVGAKGVQHLPAQWCVLNVEERDKFRSIPSSVNYACANADCTALGYGSSCNGLSSDGNVSYAFNSYFQTMDQDVRACNFDGYRKASIACFVLPTLHLSEHKRSDNPITRLCKGCSALAASSSATTHHANRRPYTHRRWQKRSVCLSSPRLKIEAPPPSLPETLSFALHSPRLIRRRPLPAPPNRSAGTPFRSQRIRQIS
;
A
#
# COMPACT_ATOMS: atom_id res chain seq x y z
N MET A 1 84.34 -4.41 -35.73
CA MET A 1 84.08 -2.96 -35.72
C MET A 1 82.64 -2.72 -35.26
N VAL A 2 82.40 -1.60 -34.55
CA VAL A 2 81.15 -1.12 -33.92
C VAL A 2 80.13 -0.63 -34.99
N PRO A 3 78.80 -0.39 -34.75
CA PRO A 3 77.92 -0.46 -33.56
C PRO A 3 76.79 -1.54 -33.68
N ALA A 4 76.02 -1.96 -32.66
CA ALA A 4 75.38 -1.28 -31.51
C ALA A 4 74.15 -0.40 -31.85
N GLY A 5 73.00 -1.05 -32.15
CA GLY A 5 71.69 -0.39 -32.31
C GLY A 5 70.75 -0.70 -31.15
N VAL A 6 70.18 0.34 -30.53
CA VAL A 6 69.28 0.23 -29.37
C VAL A 6 67.82 0.07 -29.83
N MET A 7 67.20 -1.06 -29.53
CA MET A 7 65.76 -1.28 -29.75
C MET A 7 64.96 -0.78 -28.54
N ALA A 8 64.25 0.33 -28.71
CA ALA A 8 63.36 0.88 -27.69
C ALA A 8 62.05 0.08 -27.61
N TRP A 9 61.80 -0.58 -26.49
CA TRP A 9 60.54 -1.27 -26.21
C TRP A 9 59.52 -0.28 -25.64
N ALA A 10 58.46 0.03 -26.40
CA ALA A 10 57.34 0.84 -25.92
C ALA A 10 56.37 -0.03 -25.11
N ALA A 11 56.40 0.10 -23.78
CA ALA A 11 55.46 -0.58 -22.89
C ALA A 11 54.10 0.16 -22.86
N PHE A 12 53.05 -0.48 -23.39
CA PHE A 12 51.67 0.02 -23.26
C PHE A 12 51.15 -0.21 -21.84
N LEU A 13 51.09 0.86 -21.04
CA LEU A 13 50.41 0.85 -19.74
C LEU A 13 48.89 0.88 -19.94
N VAL A 14 48.24 -0.27 -19.73
CA VAL A 14 46.78 -0.36 -19.66
C VAL A 14 46.30 0.26 -18.34
N LEU A 15 45.76 1.46 -18.43
CA LEU A 15 45.17 2.20 -17.31
C LEU A 15 43.83 1.55 -16.92
N VAL A 16 43.88 0.62 -15.96
CA VAL A 16 42.68 0.07 -15.32
C VAL A 16 42.06 1.15 -14.45
N VAL A 17 41.11 1.89 -15.00
CA VAL A 17 40.27 2.82 -14.24
C VAL A 17 39.39 1.99 -13.31
N PRO A 18 39.49 2.13 -11.96
CA PRO A 18 38.57 1.46 -11.06
C PRO A 18 37.16 1.98 -11.35
N ALA A 19 36.22 1.07 -11.61
CA ALA A 19 34.81 1.46 -11.70
C ALA A 19 34.43 2.14 -10.38
N ALA A 20 34.03 3.42 -10.45
CA ALA A 20 33.65 4.16 -9.27
C ALA A 20 32.43 3.50 -8.64
N VAL A 21 32.65 2.76 -7.55
CA VAL A 21 31.58 2.19 -6.73
C VAL A 21 30.88 3.38 -6.07
N LEU A 22 29.81 3.85 -6.71
CA LEU A 22 28.95 4.88 -6.15
C LEU A 22 28.52 4.40 -4.76
N PRO A 23 28.75 5.18 -3.69
CA PRO A 23 28.34 4.79 -2.36
C PRO A 23 26.82 4.58 -2.39
N SER A 24 26.37 3.36 -2.07
CA SER A 24 24.95 3.07 -1.95
C SER A 24 24.33 4.08 -0.97
N PRO A 25 23.11 4.57 -1.22
CA PRO A 25 22.45 5.45 -0.26
C PRO A 25 22.42 4.76 1.09
N ALA A 26 22.83 5.48 2.13
CA ALA A 26 22.80 4.92 3.47
C ALA A 26 21.36 4.55 3.82
N THR A 27 21.14 3.30 4.18
CA THR A 27 19.90 2.80 4.79
C THR A 27 20.22 2.36 6.21
N ALA A 28 19.22 2.34 7.09
CA ALA A 28 19.32 1.62 8.33
C ALA A 28 19.51 0.13 7.99
N ASP A 29 20.35 -0.57 8.74
CA ASP A 29 20.61 -1.97 8.49
C ASP A 29 19.31 -2.78 8.58
N GLY A 30 18.97 -3.50 7.51
CA GLY A 30 17.86 -4.45 7.53
C GLY A 30 16.45 -3.88 7.30
N VAL A 31 16.30 -2.66 6.76
CA VAL A 31 15.00 -2.14 6.28
C VAL A 31 14.37 -3.13 5.30
N GLY A 32 13.19 -3.65 5.64
CA GLY A 32 12.29 -4.36 4.74
C GLY A 32 11.12 -3.49 4.29
N VAL A 33 10.44 -3.91 3.22
CA VAL A 33 9.18 -3.30 2.76
C VAL A 33 8.17 -4.37 2.33
N ASN A 34 6.90 -4.03 2.39
CA ASN A 34 5.80 -4.82 1.85
C ASN A 34 5.52 -4.40 0.40
N TRP A 35 5.66 -5.33 -0.54
CA TRP A 35 5.34 -5.10 -1.94
C TRP A 35 3.98 -5.75 -2.26
N GLY A 36 2.94 -4.94 -2.19
CA GLY A 36 1.59 -5.27 -2.64
C GLY A 36 1.42 -5.10 -4.15
N THR A 37 0.54 -5.92 -4.75
CA THR A 37 0.33 -6.04 -6.19
C THR A 37 -1.10 -5.70 -6.63
N MET A 38 -1.97 -5.28 -5.70
CA MET A 38 -3.40 -5.01 -5.95
C MET A 38 -3.61 -3.66 -6.65
N MET A 39 -3.24 -3.60 -7.92
CA MET A 39 -3.20 -2.37 -8.73
C MET A 39 -3.97 -2.54 -10.05
N SER A 40 -4.61 -1.48 -10.53
CA SER A 40 -5.22 -1.44 -11.86
C SER A 40 -4.18 -1.50 -12.98
N HIS A 41 -3.02 -0.88 -12.75
CA HIS A 41 -1.89 -0.78 -13.68
C HIS A 41 -0.57 -1.14 -12.97
N PRO A 42 -0.32 -2.42 -12.64
CA PRO A 42 0.87 -2.82 -11.87
C PRO A 42 2.17 -2.41 -12.56
N MET A 43 3.18 -1.99 -11.79
CA MET A 43 4.52 -1.73 -12.33
C MET A 43 5.20 -3.02 -12.78
N LEU A 44 6.11 -2.92 -13.76
CA LEU A 44 6.93 -4.08 -14.13
C LEU A 44 7.76 -4.49 -12.91
N PRO A 45 7.77 -5.77 -12.51
CA PRO A 45 8.52 -6.25 -11.35
C PRO A 45 10.00 -5.85 -11.39
N THR A 46 10.64 -5.87 -12.57
CA THR A 46 12.02 -5.40 -12.75
C THR A 46 12.20 -3.90 -12.43
N THR A 47 11.20 -3.06 -12.69
CA THR A 47 11.23 -1.63 -12.30
C THR A 47 11.12 -1.48 -10.79
N VAL A 48 10.25 -2.25 -10.13
CA VAL A 48 10.10 -2.20 -8.66
C VAL A 48 11.35 -2.75 -7.97
N VAL A 49 11.92 -3.85 -8.47
CA VAL A 49 13.21 -4.38 -8.01
C VAL A 49 14.34 -3.36 -8.17
N GLN A 50 14.35 -2.57 -9.26
CA GLN A 50 15.30 -1.47 -9.40
C GLN A 50 15.04 -0.36 -8.38
N MET A 51 13.79 -0.02 -8.04
CA MET A 51 13.49 0.92 -6.95
C MET A 51 13.99 0.41 -5.59
N LEU A 52 13.83 -0.89 -5.29
CA LEU A 52 14.37 -1.49 -4.06
C LEU A 52 15.89 -1.30 -3.98
N LYS A 53 16.61 -1.65 -5.06
CA LYS A 53 18.07 -1.50 -5.18
C LYS A 53 18.52 -0.03 -5.11
N ASP A 54 17.88 0.86 -5.85
CA ASP A 54 18.19 2.29 -5.91
C ASP A 54 18.00 2.99 -4.55
N ASN A 55 17.17 2.42 -3.66
CA ASN A 55 16.94 2.92 -2.30
C ASN A 55 17.61 2.06 -1.22
N GLY A 56 18.46 1.09 -1.58
CA GLY A 56 19.19 0.24 -0.65
C GLY A 56 18.34 -0.74 0.17
N ILE A 57 17.08 -0.96 -0.20
CA ILE A 57 16.16 -1.88 0.49
C ILE A 57 16.56 -3.33 0.19
N ARG A 58 16.75 -4.13 1.24
CA ARG A 58 17.31 -5.51 1.12
C ARG A 58 16.37 -6.63 1.57
N LYS A 59 15.17 -6.31 2.07
CA LYS A 59 14.14 -7.32 2.38
C LYS A 59 12.81 -6.92 1.78
N VAL A 60 12.03 -7.89 1.32
CA VAL A 60 10.68 -7.68 0.80
C VAL A 60 9.72 -8.77 1.30
N LYS A 61 8.52 -8.35 1.70
CA LYS A 61 7.38 -9.24 1.93
C LYS A 61 6.43 -9.16 0.74
N LEU A 62 6.13 -10.32 0.15
CA LEU A 62 5.13 -10.50 -0.91
C LEU A 62 3.86 -11.12 -0.31
N PHE A 63 2.71 -10.88 -0.94
CA PHE A 63 1.39 -11.35 -0.46
C PHE A 63 0.87 -12.60 -1.19
N ASP A 64 1.60 -13.05 -2.20
CA ASP A 64 1.38 -14.29 -2.94
C ASP A 64 2.73 -14.87 -3.42
N ALA A 65 2.68 -15.84 -4.33
CA ALA A 65 3.83 -16.41 -5.01
C ALA A 65 3.72 -16.34 -6.55
N ASP A 66 3.20 -15.23 -7.07
CA ASP A 66 3.12 -14.98 -8.52
C ASP A 66 4.51 -15.09 -9.19
N PRO A 67 4.72 -15.99 -10.17
CA PRO A 67 6.03 -16.20 -10.78
C PRO A 67 6.58 -14.98 -11.53
N TRP A 68 5.72 -14.08 -12.03
CA TRP A 68 6.16 -12.85 -12.71
C TRP A 68 6.80 -11.86 -11.72
N THR A 69 6.25 -11.76 -10.52
CA THR A 69 6.77 -10.95 -9.42
C THR A 69 7.98 -11.61 -8.75
N VAL A 70 7.86 -12.88 -8.35
CA VAL A 70 8.92 -13.62 -7.64
C VAL A 70 10.16 -13.81 -8.52
N GLY A 71 9.98 -14.16 -9.80
CA GLY A 71 11.09 -14.38 -10.73
C GLY A 71 11.97 -13.14 -10.96
N ALA A 72 11.41 -11.92 -10.78
CA ALA A 72 12.18 -10.68 -10.92
C ALA A 72 13.16 -10.43 -9.74
N LEU A 73 12.98 -11.12 -8.62
CA LEU A 73 13.89 -11.07 -7.46
C LEU A 73 15.08 -12.05 -7.59
N ALA A 74 15.11 -12.89 -8.63
CA ALA A 74 16.22 -13.81 -8.88
C ALA A 74 17.54 -13.06 -9.09
N GLY A 75 18.62 -13.54 -8.47
CA GLY A 75 19.95 -12.94 -8.57
C GLY A 75 20.10 -11.56 -7.93
N THR A 76 19.11 -11.09 -7.16
CA THR A 76 19.14 -9.76 -6.54
C THR A 76 19.77 -9.72 -5.14
N ALA A 77 19.88 -10.88 -4.48
CA ALA A 77 20.20 -11.02 -3.05
C ALA A 77 19.26 -10.25 -2.08
N ILE A 78 18.09 -9.82 -2.54
CA ILE A 78 17.02 -9.27 -1.69
C ILE A 78 16.35 -10.45 -0.96
N GLU A 79 16.28 -10.37 0.36
CA GLU A 79 15.62 -11.34 1.23
C GLU A 79 14.10 -11.31 1.00
N VAL A 80 13.45 -12.47 0.87
CA VAL A 80 12.02 -12.58 0.56
C VAL A 80 11.25 -13.33 1.65
N MET A 81 10.23 -12.68 2.20
CA MET A 81 9.11 -13.35 2.86
C MET A 81 8.01 -13.60 1.82
N LEU A 82 7.82 -14.87 1.45
CA LEU A 82 6.91 -15.29 0.38
C LEU A 82 5.61 -15.81 0.98
N ALA A 83 4.45 -15.29 0.58
CA ALA A 83 3.18 -15.63 1.24
C ALA A 83 2.31 -16.63 0.49
N ILE A 84 1.52 -17.34 1.28
CA ILE A 84 0.39 -18.18 0.88
C ILE A 84 -0.87 -17.38 1.23
N PRO A 85 -1.69 -16.97 0.24
CA PRO A 85 -2.95 -16.27 0.50
C PRO A 85 -3.92 -17.04 1.41
N ASN A 86 -4.72 -16.32 2.20
CA ASN A 86 -5.62 -16.90 3.21
C ASN A 86 -6.63 -17.92 2.61
N ASP A 87 -7.10 -17.70 1.38
CA ASP A 87 -8.02 -18.61 0.68
C ASP A 87 -7.38 -19.98 0.32
N GLN A 88 -6.05 -20.09 0.36
CA GLN A 88 -5.31 -21.33 0.14
C GLN A 88 -5.03 -22.13 1.42
N LEU A 89 -5.24 -21.57 2.62
CA LEU A 89 -4.92 -22.23 3.90
C LEU A 89 -5.60 -23.61 4.03
N GLN A 90 -6.89 -23.69 3.71
CA GLN A 90 -7.65 -24.96 3.74
C GLN A 90 -7.09 -26.02 2.78
N ARG A 91 -6.45 -25.60 1.69
CA ARG A 91 -5.77 -26.49 0.74
C ARG A 91 -4.42 -26.96 1.28
N MET A 92 -3.67 -26.06 1.93
CA MET A 92 -2.36 -26.35 2.51
C MET A 92 -2.43 -27.28 3.74
N CYS A 93 -3.58 -27.39 4.40
CA CYS A 93 -3.85 -28.42 5.43
C CYS A 93 -3.63 -29.88 4.94
N ARG A 94 -3.53 -30.11 3.62
CA ARG A 94 -3.18 -31.41 3.05
C ARG A 94 -1.70 -31.40 2.67
N HIS A 95 -0.89 -32.20 3.35
CA HIS A 95 0.56 -32.29 3.14
C HIS A 95 0.97 -32.41 1.65
N LYS A 96 0.30 -33.26 0.87
CA LYS A 96 0.56 -33.40 -0.59
C LYS A 96 0.40 -32.09 -1.38
N HIS A 97 -0.45 -31.17 -0.94
CA HIS A 97 -0.56 -29.83 -1.54
C HIS A 97 0.49 -28.86 -0.99
N ALA A 98 0.85 -28.95 0.30
CA ALA A 98 1.93 -28.17 0.91
C ALA A 98 3.30 -28.52 0.27
N ALA A 99 3.67 -29.80 0.22
CA ALA A 99 4.89 -30.27 -0.44
C ALA A 99 4.94 -29.90 -1.94
N LYS A 100 3.79 -29.96 -2.63
CA LYS A 100 3.69 -29.48 -4.01
C LYS A 100 3.93 -27.96 -4.10
N TRP A 101 3.33 -27.16 -3.21
CA TRP A 101 3.50 -25.70 -3.18
C TRP A 101 4.95 -25.31 -2.85
N VAL A 102 5.58 -25.95 -1.86
CA VAL A 102 6.99 -25.74 -1.51
C VAL A 102 7.90 -26.05 -2.71
N LYS A 103 7.64 -27.14 -3.44
CA LYS A 103 8.39 -27.44 -4.67
C LYS A 103 8.19 -26.37 -5.76
N GLU A 104 6.96 -25.97 -6.02
CA GLU A 104 6.59 -25.04 -7.09
C GLU A 104 6.80 -23.55 -6.77
N ASN A 105 7.16 -23.18 -5.54
CA ASN A 105 7.27 -21.76 -5.14
C ASN A 105 8.50 -21.45 -4.26
N VAL A 106 9.13 -22.46 -3.65
CA VAL A 106 10.32 -22.29 -2.82
C VAL A 106 11.52 -22.96 -3.48
N THR A 107 11.55 -24.29 -3.58
CA THR A 107 12.78 -24.99 -4.01
C THR A 107 13.11 -24.81 -5.48
N GLN A 108 12.14 -24.49 -6.34
CA GLN A 108 12.43 -24.11 -7.73
C GLN A 108 13.29 -22.84 -7.87
N TYR A 109 13.34 -21.99 -6.84
CA TYR A 109 14.15 -20.77 -6.80
C TYR A 109 15.37 -20.89 -5.87
N ASP A 110 15.56 -22.02 -5.19
CA ASP A 110 16.62 -22.27 -4.20
C ASP A 110 17.86 -22.86 -4.90
N HIS A 111 18.46 -22.05 -5.77
CA HIS A 111 19.67 -22.37 -6.53
C HIS A 111 20.58 -21.14 -6.65
N GLU A 112 21.82 -21.32 -7.13
CA GLU A 112 22.72 -20.20 -7.39
C GLU A 112 22.10 -19.24 -8.43
N GLY A 113 22.09 -17.93 -8.13
CA GLY A 113 21.38 -16.93 -8.94
C GLY A 113 19.85 -16.95 -8.80
N GLY A 114 19.29 -17.78 -7.92
CA GLY A 114 17.85 -17.84 -7.63
C GLY A 114 17.36 -16.74 -6.69
N VAL A 115 16.24 -16.97 -6.00
CA VAL A 115 15.59 -15.99 -5.10
C VAL A 115 15.97 -16.30 -3.65
N HIS A 116 16.41 -15.29 -2.89
CA HIS A 116 16.77 -15.45 -1.48
C HIS A 116 15.51 -15.49 -0.60
N ILE A 117 14.76 -16.60 -0.65
CA ILE A 117 13.61 -16.81 0.23
C ILE A 117 14.13 -17.08 1.65
N LYS A 118 13.53 -16.42 2.64
CA LYS A 118 13.85 -16.54 4.06
C LYS A 118 12.70 -17.08 4.90
N TYR A 119 11.48 -16.68 4.54
CA TYR A 119 10.27 -17.05 5.26
C TYR A 119 9.16 -17.44 4.29
N VAL A 120 8.38 -18.45 4.66
CA VAL A 120 7.09 -18.75 4.03
C VAL A 120 5.98 -18.26 4.97
N ALA A 121 5.30 -17.19 4.59
CA ALA A 121 4.18 -16.62 5.34
C ALA A 121 2.90 -17.40 5.05
N VAL A 122 2.46 -18.21 6.01
CA VAL A 122 1.27 -19.06 5.90
C VAL A 122 0.04 -18.24 6.29
N GLY A 123 -0.53 -17.54 5.30
CA GLY A 123 -1.60 -16.56 5.49
C GLY A 123 -1.08 -15.14 5.72
N ASN A 124 -2.01 -14.20 5.84
CA ASN A 124 -1.77 -12.85 6.37
C ASN A 124 -2.93 -12.45 7.27
N GLU A 125 -2.64 -12.24 8.55
CA GLU A 125 -3.61 -11.88 9.58
C GLU A 125 -4.88 -12.79 9.64
N PRO A 126 -4.74 -14.13 9.60
CA PRO A 126 -5.87 -15.05 9.44
C PRO A 126 -6.90 -14.99 10.59
N PHE A 127 -6.53 -14.42 11.74
CA PHE A 127 -7.38 -14.33 12.94
C PHE A 127 -8.00 -12.94 13.18
N LEU A 128 -7.93 -12.03 12.20
CA LEU A 128 -8.69 -10.79 12.23
C LEU A 128 -10.16 -11.05 12.54
N LYS A 129 -10.73 -10.28 13.46
CA LYS A 129 -12.17 -10.37 13.80
C LYS A 129 -13.10 -10.19 12.59
N SER A 130 -12.69 -9.41 11.59
CA SER A 130 -13.44 -9.19 10.34
C SER A 130 -13.60 -10.46 9.49
N TYR A 131 -12.73 -11.47 9.64
CA TYR A 131 -12.88 -12.76 8.97
C TYR A 131 -13.84 -13.72 9.70
N ASN A 132 -14.42 -13.33 10.84
CA ASN A 132 -15.43 -14.09 11.58
C ASN A 132 -15.05 -15.58 11.80
N GLY A 133 -13.77 -15.83 12.11
CA GLY A 133 -13.25 -17.17 12.37
C GLY A 133 -12.94 -18.04 11.15
N SER A 134 -13.09 -17.54 9.91
CA SER A 134 -12.96 -18.32 8.66
C SER A 134 -11.68 -19.15 8.52
N PHE A 135 -10.58 -18.74 9.17
CA PHE A 135 -9.27 -19.39 9.05
C PHE A 135 -8.76 -20.03 10.36
N ILE A 136 -9.55 -20.03 11.44
CA ILE A 136 -9.17 -20.61 12.75
C ILE A 136 -8.75 -22.09 12.59
N ASN A 137 -9.61 -22.89 11.95
CA ASN A 137 -9.40 -24.34 11.83
C ASN A 137 -8.38 -24.74 10.75
N SER A 138 -7.92 -23.81 9.91
CA SER A 138 -7.04 -24.10 8.76
C SER A 138 -5.63 -23.54 8.89
N THR A 139 -5.42 -22.48 9.69
CA THR A 139 -4.11 -21.81 9.81
C THR A 139 -3.04 -22.74 10.41
N PHE A 140 -3.30 -23.34 11.57
CA PHE A 140 -2.28 -24.16 12.23
C PHE A 140 -1.95 -25.47 11.49
N PRO A 141 -2.93 -26.25 10.97
CA PRO A 141 -2.63 -27.42 10.14
C PRO A 141 -1.91 -27.06 8.82
N ALA A 142 -2.19 -25.90 8.24
CA ALA A 142 -1.44 -25.39 7.08
C ALA A 142 0.01 -25.04 7.45
N LEU A 143 0.24 -24.38 8.59
CA LEU A 143 1.57 -24.04 9.10
C LEU A 143 2.41 -25.31 9.32
N GLN A 144 1.84 -26.31 9.99
CA GLN A 144 2.48 -27.60 10.22
C GLN A 144 2.83 -28.31 8.92
N SER A 145 1.89 -28.36 7.96
CA SER A 145 2.10 -29.01 6.66
C SER A 145 3.17 -28.30 5.81
N ILE A 146 3.23 -26.97 5.85
CA ILE A 146 4.26 -26.19 5.13
C ILE A 146 5.64 -26.35 5.78
N GLN A 147 5.73 -26.30 7.11
CA GLN A 147 7.01 -26.52 7.79
C GLN A 147 7.55 -27.94 7.52
N SER A 148 6.71 -28.97 7.67
CA SER A 148 7.06 -30.35 7.33
C SER A 148 7.54 -30.50 5.88
N ALA A 149 6.89 -29.80 4.94
CA ALA A 149 7.31 -29.78 3.54
C ALA A 149 8.66 -29.08 3.28
N LEU A 150 9.03 -28.07 4.11
CA LEU A 150 10.35 -27.45 4.08
C LEU A 150 11.43 -28.37 4.69
N ASP A 151 11.05 -29.16 5.71
CA ASP A 151 11.91 -30.16 6.34
C ASP A 151 12.22 -31.31 5.35
N GLU A 152 11.19 -31.90 4.73
CA GLU A 152 11.33 -32.92 3.68
C GLU A 152 12.14 -32.44 2.46
N ALA A 153 12.10 -31.13 2.17
CA ALA A 153 12.86 -30.51 1.11
C ALA A 153 14.34 -30.24 1.47
N GLY A 154 14.75 -30.40 2.73
CA GLY A 154 16.12 -30.10 3.18
C GLY A 154 16.48 -28.61 3.17
N VAL A 155 15.47 -27.73 3.26
CA VAL A 155 15.67 -26.26 3.22
C VAL A 155 15.34 -25.57 4.53
N SER A 156 14.77 -26.28 5.50
CA SER A 156 14.21 -25.68 6.70
C SER A 156 15.22 -25.05 7.67
N ASP A 157 16.51 -25.38 7.58
CA ASP A 157 17.57 -24.69 8.32
C ASP A 157 17.70 -23.22 7.91
N ARG A 158 17.46 -22.92 6.62
CA ARG A 158 17.56 -21.55 6.06
C ARG A 158 16.20 -20.85 5.95
N ILE A 159 15.15 -21.58 5.58
CA ILE A 159 13.79 -21.06 5.32
C ILE A 159 12.82 -21.57 6.38
N LYS A 160 12.11 -20.65 7.06
CA LYS A 160 11.13 -21.02 8.11
C LYS A 160 9.70 -20.69 7.72
N ALA A 161 8.75 -21.56 8.07
CA ALA A 161 7.33 -21.22 8.00
C ALA A 161 6.97 -20.26 9.14
N VAL A 162 6.19 -19.23 8.85
CA VAL A 162 5.73 -18.21 9.81
C VAL A 162 4.26 -17.88 9.57
N VAL A 163 3.59 -17.26 10.53
CA VAL A 163 2.26 -16.67 10.34
C VAL A 163 2.35 -15.18 10.67
N PRO A 164 2.20 -14.27 9.68
CA PRO A 164 1.99 -12.86 9.94
C PRO A 164 0.65 -12.64 10.63
N LEU A 165 0.67 -12.03 11.83
CA LEU A 165 -0.47 -11.87 12.71
C LEU A 165 -0.70 -10.40 13.00
N ASN A 166 -1.95 -9.94 12.93
CA ASN A 166 -2.31 -8.59 13.37
C ASN A 166 -2.10 -8.46 14.89
N ALA A 167 -1.79 -7.25 15.36
CA ALA A 167 -1.79 -6.94 16.78
C ALA A 167 -3.15 -7.17 17.49
N ASP A 168 -4.26 -7.43 16.77
CA ASP A 168 -5.56 -7.80 17.34
C ASP A 168 -5.64 -9.21 17.96
N VAL A 169 -4.58 -10.03 17.83
CA VAL A 169 -4.51 -11.38 18.42
C VAL A 169 -4.07 -11.37 19.89
N TYR A 170 -3.60 -10.24 20.41
CA TYR A 170 -3.30 -10.02 21.82
C TYR A 170 -3.87 -8.67 22.29
N PHE A 171 -4.09 -8.53 23.60
CA PHE A 171 -4.64 -7.31 24.16
C PHE A 171 -4.30 -7.16 25.64
N SER A 172 -4.21 -5.91 26.10
CA SER A 172 -4.36 -5.58 27.52
C SER A 172 -5.86 -5.42 27.82
N PRO A 173 -6.38 -5.98 28.93
CA PRO A 173 -7.79 -5.90 29.27
C PRO A 173 -8.20 -4.45 29.60
N ALA A 174 -9.45 -4.07 29.29
CA ALA A 174 -9.89 -2.68 29.38
C ALA A 174 -9.86 -2.08 30.80
N ASN A 175 -9.87 -2.93 31.84
CA ASN A 175 -9.76 -2.52 33.24
C ASN A 175 -8.32 -2.47 33.76
N ASP A 176 -7.34 -2.92 32.97
CA ASP A 176 -5.90 -2.83 33.25
C ASP A 176 -5.13 -2.64 31.92
N PRO A 177 -5.23 -1.45 31.29
CA PRO A 177 -4.82 -1.23 29.90
C PRO A 177 -3.30 -0.96 29.77
N VAL A 178 -2.47 -1.77 30.43
CA VAL A 178 -1.00 -1.67 30.43
C VAL A 178 -0.34 -2.89 29.77
N PRO A 179 0.87 -2.77 29.18
CA PRO A 179 1.52 -3.87 28.46
C PRO A 179 1.67 -5.17 29.27
N SER A 180 1.97 -5.08 30.58
CA SER A 180 2.19 -6.24 31.44
C SER A 180 0.94 -7.03 31.83
N ALA A 181 -0.24 -6.49 31.52
CA ALA A 181 -1.49 -7.21 31.57
C ALA A 181 -1.75 -8.03 30.29
N GLY A 182 -0.98 -7.81 29.22
CA GLY A 182 -1.13 -8.38 27.88
C GLY A 182 -1.25 -9.91 27.84
N SER A 183 -2.30 -10.43 27.20
CA SER A 183 -2.52 -11.84 26.91
C SER A 183 -2.99 -12.02 25.46
N PHE A 184 -2.86 -13.25 24.93
CA PHE A 184 -3.55 -13.60 23.69
C PHE A 184 -5.07 -13.50 23.83
N ARG A 185 -5.77 -13.31 22.70
CA ARG A 185 -7.20 -13.10 22.66
C ARG A 185 -7.96 -14.38 23.02
N LYS A 186 -8.86 -14.31 24.01
CA LYS A 186 -9.50 -15.48 24.65
C LYS A 186 -10.16 -16.48 23.68
N ASP A 187 -10.75 -16.01 22.58
CA ASP A 187 -11.38 -16.85 21.54
C ASP A 187 -10.39 -17.72 20.74
N ILE A 188 -9.09 -17.42 20.82
CA ILE A 188 -8.01 -18.12 20.10
C ILE A 188 -6.80 -18.40 21.02
N GLU A 189 -6.92 -18.27 22.35
CA GLU A 189 -5.77 -18.27 23.27
C GLU A 189 -5.01 -19.60 23.22
N GLU A 190 -5.71 -20.74 23.30
CA GLU A 190 -5.12 -22.08 23.20
C GLU A 190 -4.43 -22.31 21.84
N LEU A 191 -5.12 -21.98 20.74
CA LEU A 191 -4.57 -22.07 19.38
C LEU A 191 -3.33 -21.20 19.19
N MET A 192 -3.33 -19.99 19.76
CA MET A 192 -2.18 -19.09 19.72
C MET A 192 -1.00 -19.65 20.52
N VAL A 193 -1.25 -20.22 21.70
CA VAL A 193 -0.21 -20.90 22.51
C VAL A 193 0.42 -22.06 21.73
N ASP A 194 -0.38 -22.88 21.05
CA ASP A 194 0.12 -23.98 20.21
C ASP A 194 0.94 -23.49 19.02
N ILE A 195 0.45 -22.46 18.30
CA ILE A 195 1.17 -21.85 17.17
C ILE A 195 2.51 -21.27 17.62
N VAL A 196 2.58 -20.49 18.71
CA VAL A 196 3.86 -19.87 19.12
C VAL A 196 4.84 -20.90 19.66
N ARG A 197 4.38 -21.96 20.31
CA ARG A 197 5.23 -23.09 20.72
C ARG A 197 5.79 -23.84 19.51
N PHE A 198 4.96 -24.09 18.50
CA PHE A 198 5.40 -24.73 17.25
C PHE A 198 6.39 -23.86 16.47
N LEU A 199 6.14 -22.56 16.34
CA LEU A 199 7.09 -21.63 15.70
C LEU A 199 8.42 -21.62 16.47
N ASN A 200 8.38 -21.50 17.80
CA ASN A 200 9.56 -21.46 18.64
C ASN A 200 10.37 -22.77 18.59
N SER A 201 9.73 -23.95 18.59
CA SER A 201 10.43 -25.24 18.48
C SER A 201 11.09 -25.45 17.11
N ASN A 202 10.58 -24.81 16.05
CA ASN A 202 11.18 -24.81 14.71
C ASN A 202 12.20 -23.68 14.50
N GLY A 203 12.44 -22.81 15.50
CA GLY A 203 13.34 -21.65 15.39
C GLY A 203 12.79 -20.52 14.50
N ALA A 204 11.48 -20.48 14.28
CA ALA A 204 10.79 -19.44 13.52
C ALA A 204 10.40 -18.25 14.42
N PRO A 205 10.48 -17.00 13.93
CA PRO A 205 10.05 -15.83 14.69
C PRO A 205 8.52 -15.70 14.72
N PHE A 206 8.01 -14.95 15.70
CA PHE A 206 6.66 -14.42 15.66
C PHE A 206 6.63 -13.23 14.70
N VAL A 207 5.81 -13.28 13.65
CA VAL A 207 5.67 -12.16 12.70
C VAL A 207 4.43 -11.36 13.07
N VAL A 208 4.61 -10.10 13.48
CA VAL A 208 3.54 -9.22 13.97
C VAL A 208 3.36 -7.99 13.09
N ASN A 209 2.12 -7.66 12.77
CA ASN A 209 1.75 -6.46 12.05
C ASN A 209 1.25 -5.40 13.06
N ILE A 210 1.97 -4.29 13.19
CA ILE A 210 1.73 -3.25 14.22
C ILE A 210 1.42 -1.91 13.55
N TYR A 211 0.22 -1.39 13.81
CA TYR A 211 -0.31 -0.20 13.15
C TYR A 211 -0.74 0.89 14.16
N PRO A 212 0.17 1.76 14.62
CA PRO A 212 -0.15 2.90 15.49
C PRO A 212 -1.27 3.81 14.95
N PHE A 213 -1.36 3.96 13.62
CA PHE A 213 -2.46 4.64 12.93
C PHE A 213 -3.85 4.09 13.33
N LEU A 214 -4.02 2.77 13.47
CA LEU A 214 -5.31 2.17 13.79
C LEU A 214 -5.80 2.56 15.19
N SER A 215 -4.89 2.83 16.14
CA SER A 215 -5.26 3.33 17.47
C SER A 215 -5.97 4.68 17.40
N LEU A 216 -5.52 5.59 16.53
CA LEU A 216 -6.19 6.88 16.26
C LEU A 216 -7.47 6.73 15.45
N HIS A 217 -7.52 5.74 14.54
CA HIS A 217 -8.68 5.52 13.68
C HIS A 217 -9.85 4.90 14.46
N GLN A 218 -9.56 3.95 15.36
CA GLN A 218 -10.56 3.17 16.10
C GLN A 218 -11.02 3.85 17.40
N ASN A 219 -10.18 4.69 18.01
CA ASN A 219 -10.51 5.41 19.25
C ASN A 219 -10.31 6.93 19.08
N PRO A 220 -11.40 7.74 19.00
CA PRO A 220 -11.29 9.19 18.82
C PRO A 220 -10.72 9.92 20.05
N ASN A 221 -10.66 9.25 21.21
CA ASN A 221 -10.08 9.78 22.44
C ASN A 221 -8.64 9.28 22.67
N PHE A 222 -8.03 8.59 21.70
CA PHE A 222 -6.66 8.12 21.82
C PHE A 222 -5.68 9.31 21.87
N PRO A 223 -4.69 9.33 22.78
CA PRO A 223 -3.73 10.42 22.88
C PRO A 223 -2.88 10.52 21.60
N VAL A 224 -3.13 11.55 20.79
CA VAL A 224 -2.54 11.72 19.44
C VAL A 224 -1.02 11.59 19.46
N GLU A 225 -0.36 12.26 20.40
CA GLU A 225 1.09 12.29 20.52
C GLU A 225 1.70 10.92 20.86
N PHE A 226 0.93 10.02 21.49
CA PHE A 226 1.36 8.66 21.80
C PHE A 226 1.39 7.75 20.57
N ALA A 227 0.81 8.16 19.43
CA ALA A 227 0.93 7.44 18.16
C ALA A 227 2.27 7.71 17.43
N PHE A 228 3.08 8.66 17.92
CA PHE A 228 4.32 9.13 17.31
C PHE A 228 5.53 8.93 18.24
N PHE A 229 6.73 9.30 17.78
CA PHE A 229 8.02 9.04 18.46
C PHE A 229 8.82 10.31 18.80
N ASP A 230 8.18 11.48 18.81
CA ASP A 230 8.81 12.78 19.04
C ASP A 230 8.74 13.27 20.50
N GLY A 231 8.21 12.45 21.41
CA GLY A 231 8.25 12.69 22.85
C GLY A 231 7.17 13.63 23.39
N GLY A 232 6.18 14.01 22.59
CA GLY A 232 5.05 14.84 23.03
C GLY A 232 4.03 14.12 23.94
N SER A 233 4.11 12.80 24.08
CA SER A 233 3.15 12.00 24.86
C SER A 233 3.43 12.03 26.37
N GLN A 234 2.38 11.96 27.19
CA GLN A 234 2.53 11.52 28.57
C GLN A 234 2.87 10.01 28.61
N PRO A 235 3.95 9.58 29.29
CA PRO A 235 4.34 8.17 29.30
C PRO A 235 3.32 7.28 30.03
N VAL A 236 3.14 6.06 29.53
CA VAL A 236 2.47 4.98 30.29
C VAL A 236 3.55 4.28 31.12
N THR A 237 3.41 4.31 32.44
CA THR A 237 4.32 3.61 33.37
C THR A 237 3.71 2.27 33.78
N ASP A 238 4.47 1.19 33.62
CA ASP A 238 4.03 -0.17 33.93
C ASP A 238 5.21 -1.03 34.41
N LYS A 239 5.14 -1.52 35.65
CA LYS A 239 6.18 -2.32 36.33
C LYS A 239 7.61 -1.75 36.21
N GLY A 240 7.73 -0.43 36.20
CA GLY A 240 9.01 0.30 36.08
C GLY A 240 9.48 0.58 34.65
N ALA A 241 8.84 -0.02 33.63
CA ALA A 241 9.00 0.41 32.24
C ALA A 241 8.20 1.69 31.99
N GLN A 242 8.74 2.56 31.13
CA GLN A 242 8.05 3.76 30.64
C GLN A 242 7.89 3.65 29.12
N TYR A 243 6.65 3.73 28.66
CA TYR A 243 6.31 3.72 27.24
C TYR A 243 5.95 5.14 26.81
N THR A 244 6.72 5.70 25.87
CA THR A 244 6.52 7.05 25.31
C THR A 244 5.88 7.04 23.93
N ASN A 245 5.47 5.87 23.45
CA ASN A 245 4.79 5.66 22.19
C ASN A 245 4.04 4.31 22.21
N VAL A 246 2.98 4.22 21.42
CA VAL A 246 2.12 3.03 21.34
C VAL A 246 2.79 1.85 20.66
N PHE A 247 3.80 2.08 19.81
CA PHE A 247 4.56 0.99 19.18
C PHE A 247 5.30 0.17 20.25
N ASP A 248 6.06 0.83 21.13
CA ASP A 248 6.78 0.16 22.23
C ASP A 248 5.80 -0.53 23.18
N ALA A 249 4.70 0.15 23.53
CA ALA A 249 3.68 -0.42 24.41
C ALA A 249 3.03 -1.67 23.80
N ASN A 250 2.61 -1.61 22.54
CA ASN A 250 1.94 -2.71 21.84
C ASN A 250 2.89 -3.90 21.61
N TYR A 251 4.13 -3.64 21.23
CA TYR A 251 5.15 -4.67 21.06
C TYR A 251 5.45 -5.36 22.40
N ASP A 252 5.54 -4.63 23.51
CA ASP A 252 5.77 -5.23 24.82
C ASP A 252 4.51 -5.92 25.40
N THR A 253 3.29 -5.55 24.97
CA THR A 253 2.07 -6.36 25.21
C THR A 253 2.22 -7.76 24.58
N LEU A 254 2.80 -7.87 23.39
CA LEU A 254 3.12 -9.16 22.77
C LEU A 254 4.22 -9.90 23.55
N VAL A 255 5.28 -9.22 23.98
CA VAL A 255 6.36 -9.83 24.80
C VAL A 255 5.80 -10.46 26.09
N TRP A 256 4.89 -9.77 26.78
CA TRP A 256 4.20 -10.33 27.95
C TRP A 256 3.26 -11.50 27.60
N SER A 257 2.56 -11.44 26.46
CA SER A 257 1.71 -12.54 25.98
C SER A 257 2.53 -13.80 25.67
N LEU A 258 3.68 -13.66 25.01
CA LEU A 258 4.63 -14.75 24.71
C LEU A 258 5.24 -15.34 25.99
N LYS A 259 5.56 -14.49 26.97
CA LYS A 259 6.02 -14.92 28.30
C LYS A 259 4.96 -15.78 29.02
N LYS A 260 3.68 -15.40 28.96
CA LYS A 260 2.56 -16.21 29.50
C LYS A 260 2.36 -17.53 28.75
N ALA A 261 2.59 -17.56 27.44
CA ALA A 261 2.53 -18.79 26.63
C ALA A 261 3.68 -19.77 26.90
N GLY A 262 4.73 -19.33 27.59
CA GLY A 262 5.92 -20.14 27.92
C GLY A 262 7.06 -20.04 26.91
N VAL A 263 7.06 -19.03 26.04
CA VAL A 263 8.12 -18.78 25.04
C VAL A 263 8.74 -17.38 25.23
N PRO A 264 9.32 -17.09 26.41
CA PRO A 264 9.72 -15.74 26.81
C PRO A 264 10.90 -15.15 26.03
N ASP A 265 11.62 -15.94 25.22
CA ASP A 265 12.79 -15.53 24.43
C ASP A 265 12.54 -15.63 22.91
N MET A 266 11.29 -15.89 22.50
CA MET A 266 10.91 -15.99 21.09
C MET A 266 11.25 -14.69 20.34
N LYS A 267 11.93 -14.82 19.20
CA LYS A 267 12.24 -13.71 18.30
C LYS A 267 10.95 -13.14 17.71
N ILE A 268 10.89 -11.82 17.55
CA ILE A 268 9.77 -11.11 16.96
C ILE A 268 10.27 -10.34 15.73
N THR A 269 9.50 -10.37 14.66
CA THR A 269 9.71 -9.60 13.43
C THR A 269 8.46 -8.78 13.15
N ILE A 270 8.61 -7.48 12.90
CA ILE A 270 7.49 -6.62 12.54
C ILE A 270 7.20 -6.82 11.04
N GLY A 271 6.19 -7.63 10.72
CA GLY A 271 5.82 -8.00 9.35
C GLY A 271 5.19 -6.85 8.54
N GLU A 272 4.51 -5.93 9.22
CA GLU A 272 3.93 -4.72 8.64
C GLU A 272 3.94 -3.58 9.67
N ILE A 273 4.39 -2.39 9.26
CA ILE A 273 4.29 -1.15 10.04
C ILE A 273 4.31 0.07 9.13
N GLY A 274 3.40 1.01 9.33
CA GLY A 274 3.32 2.21 8.48
C GLY A 274 2.22 3.17 8.86
N TRP A 275 1.95 4.11 7.95
CA TRP A 275 0.92 5.13 8.10
C TRP A 275 0.36 5.53 6.73
N PRO A 276 -0.97 5.51 6.51
CA PRO A 276 -1.56 5.84 5.22
C PRO A 276 -1.65 7.36 4.99
N THR A 277 -1.57 7.80 3.74
CA THR A 277 -1.45 9.23 3.42
C THR A 277 -2.73 9.91 2.95
N ASP A 278 -3.85 9.19 2.85
CA ASP A 278 -5.16 9.73 2.43
C ASP A 278 -6.29 8.77 2.84
N GLY A 279 -7.54 9.14 2.59
CA GLY A 279 -8.74 8.32 2.74
C GLY A 279 -9.51 8.54 4.04
N VAL A 280 -8.89 9.08 5.09
CA VAL A 280 -9.54 9.53 6.34
C VAL A 280 -8.73 10.66 7.00
N LYS A 281 -9.36 11.45 7.90
CA LYS A 281 -8.77 12.63 8.58
C LYS A 281 -7.31 12.50 9.04
N ASN A 282 -6.95 11.40 9.71
CA ASN A 282 -5.61 11.23 10.28
C ASN A 282 -4.63 10.52 9.32
N ALA A 283 -5.12 10.03 8.18
CA ALA A 283 -4.34 9.50 7.08
C ALA A 283 -4.00 10.67 6.14
N ASN A 284 -2.82 11.27 6.33
CA ASN A 284 -2.36 12.41 5.56
C ASN A 284 -0.83 12.38 5.46
N VAL A 285 -0.28 13.12 4.50
CA VAL A 285 1.16 13.12 4.20
C VAL A 285 1.99 13.62 5.39
N ASP A 286 1.52 14.63 6.12
CA ASP A 286 2.25 15.22 7.26
C ASP A 286 2.39 14.22 8.42
N ASN A 287 1.29 13.54 8.78
CA ASN A 287 1.30 12.49 9.80
C ASN A 287 2.14 11.28 9.36
N ALA A 288 2.06 10.89 8.08
CA ALA A 288 2.87 9.79 7.57
C ALA A 288 4.38 10.13 7.64
N LYS A 289 4.77 11.33 7.23
CA LYS A 289 6.14 11.82 7.39
C LYS A 289 6.57 11.84 8.85
N ARG A 290 5.76 12.46 9.74
CA ARG A 290 5.99 12.51 11.20
C ARG A 290 6.23 11.11 11.78
N PHE A 291 5.40 10.14 11.39
CA PHE A 291 5.50 8.75 11.81
C PHE A 291 6.80 8.09 11.33
N PHE A 292 7.05 8.08 10.02
CA PHE A 292 8.23 7.41 9.45
C PHE A 292 9.54 8.06 9.90
N ASP A 293 9.60 9.39 9.98
CA ASP A 293 10.75 10.13 10.52
C ASP A 293 11.06 9.72 11.97
N GLY A 294 10.02 9.58 12.80
CA GLY A 294 10.15 9.11 14.18
C GLY A 294 10.58 7.64 14.29
N PHE A 295 9.89 6.76 13.55
CA PHE A 295 10.14 5.33 13.56
C PHE A 295 11.55 4.99 13.05
N LEU A 296 11.97 5.53 11.91
CA LEU A 296 13.27 5.25 11.33
C LEU A 296 14.41 5.79 12.19
N ARG A 297 14.25 6.96 12.85
CA ARG A 297 15.21 7.43 13.87
C ARG A 297 15.34 6.44 15.02
N LYS A 298 14.24 5.89 15.54
CA LYS A 298 14.25 4.86 16.60
C LYS A 298 14.96 3.59 16.13
N MET A 299 14.65 3.10 14.93
CA MET A 299 15.29 1.90 14.37
C MET A 299 16.80 2.09 14.16
N ALA A 300 17.23 3.26 13.67
CA ALA A 300 18.65 3.58 13.45
C ALA A 300 19.47 3.65 14.75
N LYS A 301 18.86 4.03 15.88
CA LYS A 301 19.48 3.98 17.21
C LYS A 301 19.68 2.56 17.75
N LYS A 302 18.93 1.57 17.24
CA LYS A 302 18.95 0.16 17.67
C LYS A 302 18.68 -0.02 19.19
N GLU A 303 17.92 0.89 19.78
CA GLU A 303 17.56 0.89 21.21
C GLU A 303 16.58 -0.24 21.58
N GLY A 304 15.68 -0.60 20.67
CA GLY A 304 14.64 -1.62 20.91
C GLY A 304 13.45 -1.09 21.71
N THR A 305 12.76 -1.97 22.44
CA THR A 305 11.66 -1.65 23.37
C THR A 305 12.12 -1.82 24.82
N PRO A 306 11.39 -1.30 25.83
CA PRO A 306 11.74 -1.48 27.25
C PRO A 306 12.00 -2.93 27.69
N LEU A 307 11.29 -3.91 27.14
CA LEU A 307 11.51 -5.34 27.46
C LEU A 307 12.37 -6.09 26.43
N ARG A 308 12.61 -5.51 25.25
CA ARG A 308 13.47 -6.06 24.20
C ARG A 308 14.46 -5.00 23.71
N PRO A 309 15.49 -4.67 24.50
CA PRO A 309 16.54 -3.77 24.07
C PRO A 309 17.32 -4.37 22.89
N GLY A 310 17.70 -3.55 21.92
CA GLY A 310 18.47 -3.94 20.74
C GLY A 310 17.78 -3.71 19.39
N PRO A 311 18.41 -4.12 18.27
CA PRO A 311 17.85 -3.95 16.93
C PRO A 311 16.59 -4.81 16.73
N LEU A 312 15.63 -4.28 15.97
CA LEU A 312 14.38 -4.96 15.60
C LEU A 312 14.35 -5.21 14.09
N ASP A 313 13.86 -6.38 13.66
CA ASP A 313 13.59 -6.67 12.25
C ASP A 313 12.20 -6.16 11.87
N PHE A 314 12.09 -5.36 10.80
CA PHE A 314 10.82 -4.77 10.38
C PHE A 314 10.66 -4.68 8.86
N TYR A 315 9.39 -4.62 8.44
CA TYR A 315 8.96 -4.41 7.07
C TYR A 315 7.95 -3.26 7.01
N LEU A 316 8.31 -2.16 6.33
CA LEU A 316 7.42 -1.01 6.18
C LEU A 316 6.19 -1.38 5.32
N PHE A 317 5.01 -0.90 5.67
CA PHE A 317 3.77 -1.11 4.92
C PHE A 317 3.22 0.22 4.40
N GLY A 318 3.03 0.45 3.09
CA GLY A 318 3.40 -0.37 1.92
C GLY A 318 4.46 0.32 1.06
N LEU A 319 5.05 -0.40 0.10
CA LEU A 319 5.96 0.20 -0.88
C LEU A 319 5.21 1.16 -1.81
N ILE A 320 4.08 0.73 -2.36
CA ILE A 320 3.34 1.41 -3.45
C ILE A 320 1.84 1.45 -3.09
N ASP A 321 1.15 2.53 -3.48
CA ASP A 321 -0.32 2.64 -3.35
C ASP A 321 -1.06 1.60 -4.21
N GLU A 322 -1.97 0.85 -3.58
CA GLU A 322 -2.73 -0.26 -4.18
C GLU A 322 -4.18 0.16 -4.50
N ASP A 323 -4.42 0.76 -5.67
CA ASP A 323 -5.72 1.34 -6.03
C ASP A 323 -6.85 0.32 -6.25
N MET A 324 -6.53 -0.98 -6.36
CA MET A 324 -7.51 -2.08 -6.43
C MET A 324 -7.65 -2.84 -5.10
N LYS A 325 -6.97 -2.42 -4.03
CA LYS A 325 -7.15 -3.03 -2.70
C LYS A 325 -8.59 -2.85 -2.20
N SER A 326 -9.05 -3.80 -1.40
CA SER A 326 -10.36 -3.73 -0.74
C SER A 326 -10.40 -2.58 0.26
N VAL A 327 -11.51 -1.83 0.27
CA VAL A 327 -11.74 -0.71 1.20
C VAL A 327 -12.64 -1.10 2.38
N LEU A 328 -12.86 -2.41 2.60
CA LEU A 328 -13.69 -2.91 3.70
C LEU A 328 -13.17 -2.48 5.10
N PRO A 329 -11.85 -2.45 5.38
CA PRO A 329 -11.32 -1.84 6.61
C PRO A 329 -11.49 -0.32 6.67
N GLY A 330 -11.49 0.34 5.50
CA GLY A 330 -11.70 1.77 5.35
C GLY A 330 -11.08 2.32 4.06
N ASN A 331 -11.41 3.58 3.73
CA ASN A 331 -10.90 4.27 2.54
C ASN A 331 -9.37 4.45 2.52
N PHE A 332 -8.71 4.40 3.67
CA PHE A 332 -7.26 4.56 3.81
C PHE A 332 -6.44 3.41 3.22
N GLU A 333 -7.07 2.24 3.01
CA GLU A 333 -6.43 1.02 2.52
C GLU A 333 -5.67 1.18 1.20
N ARG A 334 -6.07 2.13 0.36
CA ARG A 334 -5.44 2.36 -0.95
C ARG A 334 -4.26 3.32 -0.92
N HIS A 335 -3.89 3.83 0.28
CA HIS A 335 -2.96 4.96 0.45
C HIS A 335 -1.78 4.69 1.38
N TRP A 336 -1.51 3.42 1.70
CA TRP A 336 -0.38 3.00 2.54
C TRP A 336 1.00 3.14 1.88
N GLY A 337 1.08 3.37 0.57
CA GLY A 337 2.35 3.43 -0.14
C GLY A 337 3.24 4.58 0.31
N ILE A 338 4.55 4.34 0.45
CA ILE A 338 5.56 5.43 0.50
C ILE A 338 5.82 6.02 -0.90
N PHE A 339 5.55 5.23 -1.95
CA PHE A 339 5.43 5.69 -3.33
C PHE A 339 3.96 5.66 -3.81
N THR A 340 3.63 6.54 -4.75
CA THR A 340 2.39 6.46 -5.54
C THR A 340 2.36 5.19 -6.40
N PHE A 341 1.19 4.82 -6.94
CA PHE A 341 1.02 3.70 -7.86
C PHE A 341 1.93 3.75 -9.12
N ASP A 342 2.37 4.95 -9.53
CA ASP A 342 3.32 5.17 -10.63
C ASP A 342 4.79 5.34 -10.16
N GLY A 343 5.07 5.00 -8.89
CA GLY A 343 6.41 4.93 -8.33
C GLY A 343 7.05 6.27 -7.98
N LYS A 344 6.27 7.34 -7.80
CA LYS A 344 6.78 8.65 -7.35
C LYS A 344 6.77 8.73 -5.82
N PRO A 345 7.85 9.20 -5.17
CA PRO A 345 7.91 9.28 -3.71
C PRO A 345 6.91 10.34 -3.21
N LYS A 346 6.16 10.02 -2.15
CA LYS A 346 5.04 10.86 -1.68
C LYS A 346 5.45 11.96 -0.69
N PHE A 347 6.58 11.79 0.00
CA PHE A 347 7.15 12.73 0.96
C PHE A 347 8.66 12.51 1.10
N PRO A 348 9.42 13.47 1.66
CA PRO A 348 10.80 13.23 2.05
C PRO A 348 10.88 12.17 3.15
N MET A 349 11.77 11.20 3.01
CA MET A 349 11.92 10.05 3.89
C MET A 349 13.37 9.53 3.86
N ASP A 350 14.04 9.58 5.01
CA ASP A 350 15.43 9.11 5.15
C ASP A 350 15.49 7.70 5.74
N LEU A 351 15.64 6.70 4.89
CA LEU A 351 15.77 5.30 5.30
C LEU A 351 17.00 5.03 6.20
N SER A 352 17.98 5.93 6.27
CA SER A 352 19.10 5.81 7.24
C SER A 352 18.70 6.13 8.68
N GLY A 353 17.53 6.75 8.89
CA GLY A 353 17.10 7.24 10.19
C GLY A 353 17.97 8.35 10.77
N LYS A 354 18.78 9.04 9.94
CA LYS A 354 19.64 10.16 10.35
C LYS A 354 18.91 11.51 10.30
N GLY A 355 17.64 11.52 9.89
CA GLY A 355 16.76 12.70 9.91
C GLY A 355 16.99 13.66 8.74
N LYS A 356 17.48 13.18 7.60
CA LYS A 356 17.64 14.02 6.40
C LYS A 356 16.30 14.26 5.71
N ASP A 357 16.06 15.50 5.29
CA ASP A 357 14.90 15.82 4.44
C ASP A 357 15.26 15.56 2.97
N MET A 358 15.05 14.32 2.51
CA MET A 358 15.39 13.89 1.15
C MET A 358 14.34 12.93 0.59
N TYR A 359 14.10 12.98 -0.72
CA TYR A 359 13.18 12.06 -1.38
C TYR A 359 13.86 10.74 -1.77
N LEU A 360 13.10 9.65 -1.69
CA LEU A 360 13.50 8.35 -2.23
C LEU A 360 13.61 8.39 -3.76
N VAL A 361 14.46 7.53 -4.33
CA VAL A 361 14.60 7.37 -5.77
C VAL A 361 13.34 6.68 -6.32
N GLY A 362 12.52 7.44 -7.05
CA GLY A 362 11.32 6.93 -7.69
C GLY A 362 11.58 6.05 -8.92
N ALA A 363 10.50 5.45 -9.44
CA ALA A 363 10.53 4.63 -10.65
C ALA A 363 11.09 5.39 -11.87
N LYS A 364 11.96 4.72 -12.63
CA LYS A 364 12.56 5.22 -13.86
C LYS A 364 11.87 4.59 -15.08
N GLY A 365 11.80 5.34 -16.19
CA GLY A 365 11.24 4.85 -17.45
C GLY A 365 9.71 4.66 -17.47
N VAL A 366 8.99 5.25 -16.50
CA VAL A 366 7.52 5.19 -16.41
C VAL A 366 6.91 5.92 -17.61
N GLN A 367 6.35 5.17 -18.56
CA GLN A 367 5.64 5.75 -19.70
C GLN A 367 4.28 6.29 -19.27
N HIS A 368 3.99 7.55 -19.60
CA HIS A 368 2.72 8.18 -19.27
C HIS A 368 1.73 8.28 -20.44
N LEU A 369 0.44 8.13 -20.15
CA LEU A 369 -0.66 8.51 -21.05
C LEU A 369 -0.74 10.05 -21.18
N PRO A 370 -1.37 10.57 -22.25
CA PRO A 370 -1.58 12.00 -22.44
C PRO A 370 -2.27 12.70 -21.26
N ALA A 371 -2.03 14.00 -21.14
CA ALA A 371 -2.71 14.88 -20.18
C ALA A 371 -4.15 15.17 -20.64
N GLN A 372 -5.05 14.22 -20.35
CA GLN A 372 -6.49 14.29 -20.65
C GLN A 372 -7.29 13.94 -19.40
N TRP A 373 -8.51 14.47 -19.28
CA TRP A 373 -9.39 14.27 -18.13
C TRP A 373 -10.84 14.12 -18.57
N CYS A 374 -11.61 13.32 -17.81
CA CYS A 374 -13.05 13.19 -17.96
C CYS A 374 -13.76 14.03 -16.89
N VAL A 375 -14.38 15.15 -17.27
CA VAL A 375 -15.01 16.11 -16.34
C VAL A 375 -16.49 16.30 -16.64
N LEU A 376 -17.29 16.64 -15.62
CA LEU A 376 -18.71 16.93 -15.78
C LEU A 376 -18.91 18.17 -16.66
N ASN A 377 -19.76 18.06 -17.69
CA ASN A 377 -20.24 19.22 -18.42
C ASN A 377 -21.34 19.93 -17.63
N VAL A 378 -20.99 21.02 -16.97
CA VAL A 378 -21.92 21.80 -16.14
C VAL A 378 -23.07 22.43 -16.93
N GLU A 379 -22.87 22.75 -18.22
CA GLU A 379 -23.91 23.31 -19.11
C GLU A 379 -25.00 22.29 -19.45
N GLU A 380 -24.71 21.01 -19.31
CA GLU A 380 -25.64 19.91 -19.59
C GLU A 380 -26.06 19.16 -18.33
N ARG A 381 -25.67 19.64 -17.14
CA ARG A 381 -25.94 18.99 -15.85
C ARG A 381 -27.40 18.58 -15.68
N ASP A 382 -28.33 19.47 -15.98
CA ASP A 382 -29.78 19.23 -15.81
C ASP A 382 -30.36 18.21 -16.81
N LYS A 383 -29.60 17.85 -17.85
CA LYS A 383 -29.95 16.78 -18.78
C LYS A 383 -29.61 15.39 -18.20
N PHE A 384 -28.62 15.29 -17.31
CA PHE A 384 -28.19 14.01 -16.72
C PHE A 384 -29.26 13.42 -15.79
N ARG A 385 -30.08 12.50 -16.32
CA ARG A 385 -31.17 11.84 -15.59
C ARG A 385 -30.74 11.05 -14.34
N SER A 386 -29.48 10.60 -14.24
CA SER A 386 -28.94 10.04 -13.00
C SER A 386 -27.42 10.23 -12.84
N ILE A 387 -27.04 11.44 -12.40
CA ILE A 387 -25.69 11.71 -11.88
C ILE A 387 -25.33 10.74 -10.73
N PRO A 388 -26.19 10.48 -9.72
CA PRO A 388 -25.82 9.60 -8.60
C PRO A 388 -25.52 8.16 -9.02
N SER A 389 -26.30 7.57 -9.94
CA SER A 389 -26.01 6.23 -10.47
C SER A 389 -24.69 6.19 -11.24
N SER A 390 -24.39 7.24 -12.01
CA SER A 390 -23.16 7.37 -12.80
C SER A 390 -21.92 7.48 -11.91
N VAL A 391 -21.99 8.29 -10.84
CA VAL A 391 -20.93 8.40 -9.81
C VAL A 391 -20.74 7.08 -9.08
N ASN A 392 -21.83 6.42 -8.66
CA ASN A 392 -21.75 5.11 -8.00
C ASN A 392 -21.13 4.05 -8.91
N TYR A 393 -21.46 4.03 -10.21
CA TYR A 393 -20.83 3.14 -11.18
C TYR A 393 -19.34 3.42 -11.33
N ALA A 394 -18.96 4.70 -11.50
CA ALA A 394 -17.56 5.10 -11.61
C ALA A 394 -16.75 4.66 -10.38
N CYS A 395 -17.24 4.98 -9.17
CA CYS A 395 -16.56 4.67 -7.92
C CYS A 395 -16.61 3.18 -7.51
N ALA A 396 -17.50 2.38 -8.09
CA ALA A 396 -17.49 0.92 -7.95
C ALA A 396 -16.44 0.24 -8.86
N ASN A 397 -15.96 0.94 -9.88
CA ASN A 397 -15.01 0.41 -10.88
C ASN A 397 -13.68 1.20 -10.92
N ALA A 398 -13.43 2.07 -9.94
CA ALA A 398 -12.26 2.95 -9.87
C ALA A 398 -11.95 3.35 -8.42
N ASP A 399 -10.97 4.25 -8.23
CA ASP A 399 -10.62 4.75 -6.91
C ASP A 399 -11.16 6.15 -6.62
N CYS A 400 -12.25 6.20 -5.84
CA CYS A 400 -12.84 7.44 -5.32
C CYS A 400 -12.56 7.67 -3.83
N THR A 401 -11.69 6.89 -3.19
CA THR A 401 -11.50 6.92 -1.72
C THR A 401 -11.12 8.30 -1.18
N ALA A 402 -10.35 9.08 -1.95
CA ALA A 402 -9.95 10.46 -1.64
C ALA A 402 -11.12 11.48 -1.57
N LEU A 403 -12.34 11.11 -1.99
CA LEU A 403 -13.56 11.93 -1.78
C LEU A 403 -14.17 11.75 -0.38
N GLY A 404 -13.75 10.72 0.36
CA GLY A 404 -14.29 10.37 1.68
C GLY A 404 -14.09 11.45 2.73
N TYR A 405 -14.91 11.43 3.78
CA TYR A 405 -14.84 12.45 4.84
C TYR A 405 -13.44 12.55 5.48
N GLY A 406 -12.89 13.76 5.52
CA GLY A 406 -11.53 14.03 6.02
C GLY A 406 -10.38 13.58 5.08
N SER A 407 -10.67 13.15 3.86
CA SER A 407 -9.68 12.85 2.82
C SER A 407 -9.23 14.11 2.06
N SER A 408 -8.15 14.01 1.28
CA SER A 408 -7.53 15.12 0.53
C SER A 408 -8.50 15.90 -0.37
N CYS A 409 -9.45 15.21 -1.03
CA CYS A 409 -10.41 15.83 -1.94
C CYS A 409 -11.82 15.99 -1.33
N ASN A 410 -11.97 15.86 -0.02
CA ASN A 410 -13.27 16.01 0.65
C ASN A 410 -13.88 17.42 0.53
N GLY A 411 -13.05 18.44 0.31
CA GLY A 411 -13.48 19.84 0.13
C GLY A 411 -13.99 20.19 -1.28
N LEU A 412 -14.12 19.23 -2.20
CA LEU A 412 -14.62 19.48 -3.54
C LEU A 412 -16.12 19.84 -3.56
N SER A 413 -16.50 20.72 -4.50
CA SER A 413 -17.90 21.02 -4.80
C SER A 413 -18.64 19.79 -5.36
N SER A 414 -19.98 19.81 -5.38
CA SER A 414 -20.78 18.72 -5.96
C SER A 414 -20.34 18.35 -7.38
N ASP A 415 -20.14 19.35 -8.26
CA ASP A 415 -19.70 19.14 -9.65
C ASP A 415 -18.23 18.66 -9.72
N GLY A 416 -17.41 19.07 -8.74
CA GLY A 416 -16.04 18.58 -8.56
C GLY A 416 -15.98 17.11 -8.14
N ASN A 417 -16.85 16.67 -7.23
CA ASN A 417 -16.98 15.28 -6.81
C ASN A 417 -17.38 14.37 -7.98
N VAL A 418 -18.35 14.81 -8.80
CA VAL A 418 -18.76 14.09 -10.02
C VAL A 418 -17.60 14.01 -11.02
N SER A 419 -16.91 15.13 -11.26
CA SER A 419 -15.77 15.18 -12.17
C SER A 419 -14.59 14.31 -11.69
N TYR A 420 -14.34 14.25 -10.38
CA TYR A 420 -13.33 13.36 -9.81
C TYR A 420 -13.69 11.89 -10.06
N ALA A 421 -14.94 11.49 -9.78
CA ALA A 421 -15.40 10.12 -9.97
C ALA A 421 -15.30 9.69 -11.45
N PHE A 422 -15.82 10.52 -12.36
CA PHE A 422 -15.76 10.27 -13.81
C PHE A 422 -14.31 10.22 -14.31
N ASN A 423 -13.45 11.13 -13.85
CA ASN A 423 -12.04 11.09 -14.20
C ASN A 423 -11.37 9.82 -13.65
N SER A 424 -11.57 9.47 -12.38
CA SER A 424 -10.94 8.28 -11.79
C SER A 424 -11.25 7.03 -12.63
N TYR A 425 -12.52 6.82 -12.99
CA TYR A 425 -12.92 5.73 -13.87
C TYR A 425 -12.31 5.82 -15.28
N PHE A 426 -12.35 6.99 -15.92
CA PHE A 426 -11.74 7.19 -17.25
C PHE A 426 -10.23 6.84 -17.27
N GLN A 427 -9.51 7.17 -16.20
CA GLN A 427 -8.07 6.87 -16.10
C GLN A 427 -7.80 5.41 -15.74
N THR A 428 -8.67 4.79 -14.91
CA THR A 428 -8.65 3.33 -14.68
C THR A 428 -8.95 2.53 -15.96
N MET A 429 -9.65 3.14 -16.92
CA MET A 429 -10.02 2.53 -18.21
C MET A 429 -9.12 3.00 -19.38
N ASP A 430 -7.81 3.20 -19.15
CA ASP A 430 -6.80 3.53 -20.19
C ASP A 430 -7.15 4.78 -21.05
N GLN A 431 -7.93 5.73 -20.52
CA GLN A 431 -8.45 6.89 -21.26
C GLN A 431 -9.36 6.52 -22.46
N ASP A 432 -10.05 5.36 -22.41
CA ASP A 432 -11.03 4.99 -23.43
C ASP A 432 -12.16 6.02 -23.49
N VAL A 433 -12.37 6.63 -24.65
CA VAL A 433 -13.41 7.65 -24.88
C VAL A 433 -14.83 7.16 -24.52
N ARG A 434 -15.08 5.85 -24.54
CA ARG A 434 -16.36 5.24 -24.15
C ARG A 434 -16.55 5.24 -22.62
N ALA A 435 -15.48 5.17 -21.85
CA ALA A 435 -15.49 5.29 -20.39
C ALA A 435 -15.86 6.71 -19.91
N CYS A 436 -15.95 7.67 -20.84
CA CYS A 436 -16.26 9.07 -20.58
C CYS A 436 -17.60 9.52 -21.21
N ASN A 437 -18.57 8.59 -21.32
CA ASN A 437 -19.86 8.81 -21.99
C ASN A 437 -21.09 8.80 -21.07
N PHE A 438 -21.06 8.04 -19.95
CA PHE A 438 -22.10 7.97 -18.89
C PHE A 438 -23.54 8.27 -19.37
N ASP A 439 -24.11 7.36 -20.17
CA ASP A 439 -25.46 7.41 -20.75
C ASP A 439 -25.80 8.59 -21.70
N GLY A 440 -24.80 9.09 -22.44
CA GLY A 440 -25.03 9.66 -23.78
C GLY A 440 -24.70 11.15 -23.97
N TYR A 441 -24.07 11.80 -23.00
CA TYR A 441 -23.74 13.23 -23.08
C TYR A 441 -22.44 13.45 -23.83
N ARG A 442 -22.56 13.67 -25.15
CA ARG A 442 -21.43 13.91 -26.09
C ARG A 442 -20.78 15.29 -25.89
N LYS A 443 -20.21 15.49 -24.70
CA LYS A 443 -19.06 16.35 -24.41
C LYS A 443 -18.78 16.21 -22.92
N ALA A 444 -18.11 15.13 -22.54
CA ALA A 444 -16.94 15.41 -21.75
C ALA A 444 -16.05 16.32 -22.62
N SER A 445 -15.96 17.59 -22.24
CA SER A 445 -14.89 18.41 -22.75
C SER A 445 -13.60 17.70 -22.35
N ILE A 446 -12.85 17.17 -23.32
CA ILE A 446 -11.45 16.81 -23.14
C ILE A 446 -10.72 18.14 -22.91
N ALA A 447 -10.88 18.65 -21.69
CA ALA A 447 -10.26 19.85 -21.24
C ALA A 447 -8.81 19.47 -20.94
N CYS A 448 -7.97 19.63 -21.97
CA CYS A 448 -6.52 19.61 -21.81
C CYS A 448 -6.11 20.80 -20.94
N PHE A 449 -6.32 20.70 -19.63
CA PHE A 449 -5.78 21.62 -18.65
C PHE A 449 -4.27 21.39 -18.58
N VAL A 450 -3.54 22.11 -19.44
CA VAL A 450 -2.11 22.34 -19.23
C VAL A 450 -1.98 23.21 -17.99
N LEU A 451 -1.85 22.57 -16.83
CA LEU A 451 -1.40 23.25 -15.62
C LEU A 451 -0.01 23.83 -15.92
N PRO A 452 0.19 25.17 -15.87
CA PRO A 452 1.52 25.73 -15.99
C PRO A 452 2.34 25.22 -14.80
N THR A 453 3.45 24.53 -15.10
CA THR A 453 4.42 24.13 -14.08
C THR A 453 4.98 25.39 -13.42
N LEU A 454 4.66 25.58 -12.14
CA LEU A 454 5.28 26.58 -11.28
C LEU A 454 6.76 26.19 -11.05
N HIS A 455 7.60 26.53 -12.02
CA HIS A 455 9.04 26.64 -11.78
C HIS A 455 9.27 27.92 -10.98
N LEU A 456 9.72 27.76 -9.73
CA LEU A 456 10.34 28.84 -8.97
C LEU A 456 11.70 29.15 -9.60
N SER A 457 11.78 30.25 -10.34
CA SER A 457 13.03 30.90 -10.72
C SER A 457 12.80 32.41 -10.82
N GLU A 458 13.60 33.18 -10.09
CA GLU A 458 13.49 34.63 -10.00
C GLU A 458 14.00 35.31 -11.29
N HIS A 459 13.22 36.21 -11.92
CA HIS A 459 13.59 37.63 -12.09
C HIS A 459 12.63 38.46 -12.98
N LYS A 460 12.23 39.60 -12.41
CA LYS A 460 11.81 40.91 -12.97
C LYS A 460 11.38 41.08 -14.46
N ARG A 461 10.21 41.72 -14.57
CA ARG A 461 9.75 42.80 -15.50
C ARG A 461 9.16 42.47 -16.88
N SER A 462 7.97 43.05 -17.09
CA SER A 462 7.40 43.62 -18.34
C SER A 462 7.32 42.74 -19.58
N ASP A 463 6.15 42.14 -19.86
CA ASP A 463 5.13 42.75 -20.72
C ASP A 463 3.92 41.80 -20.94
N ASN A 464 2.76 42.36 -21.27
CA ASN A 464 1.48 41.65 -21.37
C ASN A 464 1.08 41.40 -22.84
N PRO A 465 0.81 40.14 -23.23
CA PRO A 465 -0.16 39.91 -24.30
C PRO A 465 -1.07 38.69 -24.05
N ILE A 466 -2.01 38.77 -23.11
CA ILE A 466 -3.20 37.89 -23.12
C ILE A 466 -4.17 38.36 -24.22
N THR A 467 -3.90 38.03 -25.48
CA THR A 467 -4.89 38.06 -26.60
C THR A 467 -4.33 37.46 -27.90
N ARG A 468 -4.19 36.13 -27.97
CA ARG A 468 -4.21 35.28 -29.21
C ARG A 468 -3.77 33.84 -28.90
N LEU A 469 -4.70 32.98 -28.46
CA LEU A 469 -4.57 31.50 -28.57
C LEU A 469 -5.86 30.71 -28.20
N CYS A 470 -7.05 31.26 -28.49
CA CYS A 470 -8.35 30.56 -28.33
C CYS A 470 -9.19 30.55 -29.63
N LYS A 471 -8.53 30.44 -30.80
CA LYS A 471 -9.17 30.15 -32.09
C LYS A 471 -8.31 29.12 -32.82
N GLY A 472 -8.65 27.83 -32.69
CA GLY A 472 -7.87 26.73 -33.28
C GLY A 472 -8.44 25.31 -33.12
N CYS A 473 -9.16 25.00 -32.05
CA CYS A 473 -9.65 23.64 -31.77
C CYS A 473 -11.09 23.38 -32.26
N SER A 474 -11.45 23.78 -33.48
CA SER A 474 -12.79 23.51 -34.05
C SER A 474 -12.81 23.23 -35.55
N ALA A 475 -11.68 22.81 -36.13
CA ALA A 475 -11.58 22.47 -37.55
C ALA A 475 -10.54 21.35 -37.81
N LEU A 476 -10.77 20.14 -37.28
CA LEU A 476 -10.05 18.90 -37.64
C LEU A 476 -10.78 17.65 -37.11
N ALA A 477 -12.08 17.55 -37.42
CA ALA A 477 -12.92 16.39 -37.09
C ALA A 477 -13.88 16.05 -38.25
N ALA A 478 -13.37 16.09 -39.48
CA ALA A 478 -14.15 15.82 -40.69
C ALA A 478 -13.26 15.31 -41.85
N SER A 479 -12.57 14.18 -41.68
CA SER A 479 -12.17 13.27 -42.77
C SER A 479 -11.33 12.09 -42.27
N SER A 480 -11.90 10.89 -42.31
CA SER A 480 -11.21 9.65 -42.71
C SER A 480 -12.23 8.52 -42.75
N SER A 481 -12.54 8.04 -43.95
CA SER A 481 -13.36 6.86 -44.20
C SER A 481 -12.63 5.57 -43.82
N ALA A 482 -13.39 4.49 -43.67
CA ALA A 482 -12.89 3.19 -43.23
C ALA A 482 -11.85 2.56 -44.19
N THR A 483 -10.92 1.79 -43.62
CA THR A 483 -10.34 0.64 -44.31
C THR A 483 -9.94 -0.42 -43.29
N THR A 484 -10.26 -1.68 -43.58
CA THR A 484 -10.01 -2.85 -42.72
C THR A 484 -8.66 -3.49 -43.03
N HIS A 485 -7.84 -3.76 -42.01
CA HIS A 485 -6.73 -4.72 -42.14
C HIS A 485 -6.53 -5.52 -40.84
N HIS A 486 -6.44 -6.84 -40.99
CA HIS A 486 -5.95 -7.76 -39.97
C HIS A 486 -4.42 -7.69 -39.86
N ALA A 487 -3.87 -7.55 -38.64
CA ALA A 487 -2.52 -8.03 -38.31
C ALA A 487 -2.30 -8.25 -36.80
N ASN A 488 -1.89 -9.48 -36.47
CA ASN A 488 -1.16 -10.00 -35.30
C ASN A 488 -0.98 -9.19 -34.00
N ARG A 489 -1.27 -9.88 -32.88
CA ARG A 489 -0.93 -9.49 -31.51
C ARG A 489 0.60 -9.42 -31.29
N ARG A 490 1.07 -8.35 -30.66
CA ARG A 490 2.33 -8.25 -29.90
C ARG A 490 2.00 -7.74 -28.49
N PRO A 491 2.83 -8.00 -27.46
CA PRO A 491 2.47 -7.70 -26.07
C PRO A 491 2.26 -6.20 -25.83
N TYR A 492 1.25 -5.87 -25.02
CA TYR A 492 0.87 -4.49 -24.70
C TYR A 492 1.96 -3.79 -23.89
N THR A 493 2.51 -2.70 -24.44
CA THR A 493 3.25 -1.71 -23.64
C THR A 493 2.23 -0.89 -22.85
N HIS A 494 1.97 -1.27 -21.59
CA HIS A 494 1.06 -0.52 -20.71
C HIS A 494 1.63 0.87 -20.41
N ARG A 495 1.10 1.88 -21.10
CA ARG A 495 1.27 3.30 -20.75
C ARG A 495 0.40 3.58 -19.52
N ARG A 496 0.91 4.36 -18.58
CA ARG A 496 0.26 4.59 -17.28
C ARG A 496 -0.30 6.00 -17.23
N TRP A 497 -1.49 6.21 -16.70
CA TRP A 497 -1.79 7.59 -16.28
C TRP A 497 -0.89 7.99 -15.09
N GLN A 498 -0.78 9.29 -14.84
CA GLN A 498 -0.21 9.85 -13.61
C GLN A 498 -1.40 10.32 -12.78
N LYS A 499 -1.61 9.90 -11.51
CA LYS A 499 -2.61 10.55 -10.63
C LYS A 499 -2.19 11.99 -10.38
N ARG A 500 -2.47 12.86 -11.35
CA ARG A 500 -2.79 14.26 -11.16
C ARG A 500 -4.24 14.36 -10.72
N SER A 501 -4.58 13.55 -9.71
CA SER A 501 -5.70 13.78 -8.81
C SER A 501 -5.32 14.90 -7.84
N VAL A 502 -4.79 16.00 -8.38
CA VAL A 502 -5.02 17.31 -7.77
C VAL A 502 -6.53 17.40 -7.62
N CYS A 503 -7.01 17.78 -6.45
CA CYS A 503 -8.43 17.98 -6.23
C CYS A 503 -8.86 19.21 -7.06
N LEU A 504 -9.11 18.98 -8.35
CA LEU A 504 -9.36 20.01 -9.36
C LEU A 504 -10.69 20.69 -9.05
N SER A 505 -10.62 21.75 -8.24
CA SER A 505 -11.67 22.73 -8.16
C SER A 505 -11.79 23.40 -9.53
N SER A 506 -12.99 23.30 -10.12
CA SER A 506 -13.29 24.00 -11.37
C SER A 506 -13.02 25.50 -11.18
N PRO A 507 -12.20 26.15 -12.02
CA PRO A 507 -11.95 27.57 -11.92
C PRO A 507 -13.24 28.32 -12.24
N ARG A 508 -13.91 28.84 -11.20
CA ARG A 508 -15.06 29.73 -11.39
C ARG A 508 -14.61 30.91 -12.24
N LEU A 509 -15.36 31.21 -13.30
CA LEU A 509 -15.28 32.53 -13.92
C LEU A 509 -15.59 33.57 -12.84
N LYS A 510 -14.63 34.45 -12.54
CA LYS A 510 -14.90 35.66 -11.76
C LYS A 510 -15.71 36.61 -12.64
N ILE A 511 -17.00 36.73 -12.35
CA ILE A 511 -17.74 37.95 -12.64
C ILE A 511 -17.64 38.79 -11.37
N GLU A 512 -17.13 40.01 -11.49
CA GLU A 512 -16.98 40.93 -10.37
C GLU A 512 -18.35 41.47 -9.94
N ALA A 513 -18.56 41.55 -8.63
CA ALA A 513 -19.64 42.31 -8.01
C ALA A 513 -19.04 43.12 -6.84
N PRO A 514 -19.49 44.36 -6.60
CA PRO A 514 -18.82 45.28 -5.69
C PRO A 514 -19.12 45.00 -4.21
N PRO A 515 -18.27 45.46 -3.27
CA PRO A 515 -18.47 45.32 -1.83
C PRO A 515 -19.10 46.60 -1.21
N PRO A 516 -19.40 46.65 0.10
CA PRO A 516 -20.29 45.73 0.83
C PRO A 516 -21.28 46.48 1.75
N SER A 517 -22.26 45.78 2.34
CA SER A 517 -22.99 46.28 3.52
C SER A 517 -23.46 45.14 4.44
N LEU A 518 -23.02 45.20 5.71
CA LEU A 518 -23.50 44.46 6.88
C LEU A 518 -24.36 45.41 7.76
N PRO A 519 -25.09 44.96 8.81
CA PRO A 519 -25.07 43.64 9.49
C PRO A 519 -26.46 42.92 9.41
N GLU A 520 -26.95 42.01 10.27
CA GLU A 520 -26.55 41.55 11.63
C GLU A 520 -27.03 40.10 11.99
N THR A 521 -26.94 39.78 13.28
CA THR A 521 -27.38 38.63 14.12
C THR A 521 -28.43 37.61 13.63
N LEU A 522 -28.18 36.32 13.90
CA LEU A 522 -28.82 35.55 15.01
C LEU A 522 -28.23 34.11 15.16
N SER A 523 -28.65 33.38 16.19
CA SER A 523 -27.84 32.30 16.82
C SER A 523 -28.56 30.95 17.02
N PHE A 524 -27.77 29.89 17.28
CA PHE A 524 -28.09 28.55 17.82
C PHE A 524 -29.22 27.69 17.20
N ALA A 525 -28.90 26.43 16.86
CA ALA A 525 -29.22 25.27 17.74
C ALA A 525 -28.76 23.91 17.16
N LEU A 526 -28.18 23.07 18.03
CA LEU A 526 -27.92 21.64 17.79
C LEU A 526 -29.18 20.81 18.03
N HIS A 527 -29.38 19.68 17.34
CA HIS A 527 -30.25 18.58 17.80
C HIS A 527 -29.75 17.20 17.33
N SER A 528 -29.74 16.23 18.24
CA SER A 528 -29.30 14.83 18.04
C SER A 528 -30.42 13.93 17.49
N PRO A 529 -30.11 12.85 16.75
CA PRO A 529 -31.11 11.84 16.37
C PRO A 529 -31.34 10.80 17.47
N ARG A 530 -32.61 10.51 17.80
CA ARG A 530 -33.03 9.39 18.67
C ARG A 530 -33.18 8.09 17.89
N LEU A 531 -32.99 6.96 18.59
CA LEU A 531 -33.24 5.62 18.05
C LEU A 531 -34.72 5.41 17.67
N ILE A 532 -34.96 4.68 16.58
CA ILE A 532 -36.24 4.03 16.29
C ILE A 532 -35.98 2.55 15.95
N ARG A 533 -36.57 1.65 16.75
CA ARG A 533 -36.56 0.19 16.51
C ARG A 533 -37.39 -0.15 15.27
N ARG A 534 -36.91 -1.03 14.38
CA ARG A 534 -37.72 -1.69 13.35
C ARG A 534 -37.97 -3.15 13.70
N ARG A 535 -39.21 -3.62 13.53
CA ARG A 535 -39.59 -5.05 13.54
C ARG A 535 -39.43 -5.65 12.12
N PRO A 536 -39.22 -6.97 11.97
CA PRO A 536 -39.04 -7.61 10.67
C PRO A 536 -40.37 -7.88 9.95
N LEU A 537 -40.30 -8.08 8.62
CA LEU A 537 -41.38 -8.53 7.74
C LEU A 537 -41.04 -9.91 7.12
N PRO A 538 -42.03 -10.70 6.67
CA PRO A 538 -41.89 -12.14 6.46
C PRO A 538 -41.35 -12.57 5.08
N ALA A 539 -40.92 -13.83 5.00
CA ALA A 539 -40.36 -14.46 3.79
C ALA A 539 -41.42 -15.11 2.86
N PRO A 540 -41.16 -15.20 1.53
CA PRO A 540 -41.96 -15.96 0.58
C PRO A 540 -41.46 -17.42 0.38
N PRO A 541 -42.25 -18.32 -0.25
CA PRO A 541 -42.04 -19.78 -0.18
C PRO A 541 -41.23 -20.42 -1.31
N ASN A 542 -40.72 -21.63 -1.05
CA ASN A 542 -39.96 -22.49 -1.97
C ASN A 542 -40.81 -23.16 -3.07
N ARG A 543 -40.22 -23.35 -4.26
CA ARG A 543 -40.45 -24.53 -5.14
C ARG A 543 -39.18 -24.96 -5.90
N SER A 544 -38.99 -26.28 -5.97
CA SER A 544 -38.06 -27.07 -6.79
C SER A 544 -38.51 -27.13 -8.27
N ALA A 545 -37.73 -27.58 -9.28
CA ALA A 545 -36.31 -27.97 -9.45
C ALA A 545 -35.96 -27.93 -10.96
N GLY A 546 -34.67 -28.00 -11.34
CA GLY A 546 -34.25 -28.23 -12.73
C GLY A 546 -32.80 -27.83 -13.06
N THR A 547 -31.98 -28.80 -13.48
CA THR A 547 -30.57 -28.67 -13.92
C THR A 547 -30.40 -29.26 -15.33
N PRO A 548 -29.23 -29.13 -16.01
CA PRO A 548 -28.20 -28.09 -15.97
C PRO A 548 -27.77 -27.61 -17.39
N PHE A 549 -27.05 -26.47 -17.53
CA PHE A 549 -25.99 -26.35 -18.56
C PHE A 549 -24.95 -25.25 -18.20
N ARG A 550 -23.72 -25.39 -18.73
CA ARG A 550 -22.50 -24.67 -18.34
C ARG A 550 -22.44 -23.19 -18.77
N SER A 551 -21.95 -22.33 -17.88
CA SER A 551 -20.97 -21.27 -18.19
C SER A 551 -20.26 -20.79 -16.92
N GLN A 552 -18.93 -20.75 -16.91
CA GLN A 552 -18.13 -20.29 -15.77
C GLN A 552 -17.94 -18.77 -15.81
N ARG A 553 -18.36 -18.06 -14.75
CA ARG A 553 -17.61 -16.89 -14.26
C ARG A 553 -17.89 -16.61 -12.78
N ILE A 554 -16.86 -16.13 -12.10
CA ILE A 554 -16.77 -16.00 -10.64
C ILE A 554 -17.75 -14.94 -10.12
N ARG A 555 -18.51 -15.27 -9.08
CA ARG A 555 -19.04 -14.31 -8.10
C ARG A 555 -18.82 -14.85 -6.69
N GLN A 556 -18.51 -13.93 -5.80
CA GLN A 556 -18.07 -14.16 -4.42
C GLN A 556 -19.22 -13.86 -3.44
N ILE A 557 -19.13 -14.48 -2.26
CA ILE A 557 -19.70 -14.05 -0.97
C ILE A 557 -21.24 -14.14 -0.80
N SER A 558 -21.60 -15.01 0.16
CA SER A 558 -22.56 -14.74 1.23
C SER A 558 -21.95 -15.23 2.52
#